data_AF-A0A7V1H507-F1
#
_entry.id   AF-A0A7V1H507-F1
#
_cell.length_a   1.000
_cell.length_b   1.000
_cell.length_c   1.000
_cell.angle_alpha   90.00
_cell.angle_beta   90.00
_cell.angle_gamma   90.00
#
_symmetry.space_group_name_H-M   'P 1'
#
loop_
_entity.id
_entity.type
_entity.pdbx_description
1 polymer ?
#
loop_
_entity_poly.entity_id
_entity_poly.type
_entity_poly.pdbx_seq_one_letter_code
_entity_poly.pdbx_strand_id
1 'polypeptide(L)'
;MEHTGNSKGHRRNYKSGYKKKRDKGMTSDYSESDAGEKMVHVWLKNMGGNRALERVFMDGLKSLPYRIDELGQAIEKNTGKDIQFIAHNIKGAFGNLGVTDIYELASKIDMEAKKDNYRIEDIKNDFKKLREVVKQIPDKYMNNNENQEEKPYQDAALNSGLKNRCDKSKILIVDDNKENRKLIATIIKQNTDHEILLASSGKAVLTFIEDYDPDLILLDIKMPDMDGFEVAEALKSNPVTKEIPILFITALRDTEYKIKAFNRGGIDFISKPFNIDELLARVNTHLRLKQIQNELKMKNRLLADRETHLIHLVEEKTRKITEQLFTDTLTKLPNRLRLIEDLKFSVSSTLILVNIDNFKQINNFFGNKMGDIIILELGNRIKTAVKGSECRLYKLHADEYA
;
A
#
# COMPACT_ATOMS: atom_id res chain seq x y z
N MET A 1 -64.56 14.20 -20.43
CA MET A 1 -64.26 15.38 -21.27
C MET A 1 -62.78 15.29 -21.62
N GLU A 2 -62.34 14.41 -22.51
CA GLU A 2 -62.59 14.38 -23.97
C GLU A 2 -62.22 15.68 -24.69
N HIS A 3 -61.15 15.63 -25.48
CA HIS A 3 -61.08 15.91 -26.93
C HIS A 3 -59.58 15.92 -27.34
N THR A 4 -59.01 14.93 -28.05
CA THR A 4 -59.13 14.40 -29.43
C THR A 4 -58.35 15.15 -30.52
N GLY A 5 -57.63 14.37 -31.34
CA GLY A 5 -57.15 14.67 -32.72
C GLY A 5 -55.62 14.57 -32.85
N ASN A 6 -54.95 13.50 -33.30
CA ASN A 6 -55.06 12.58 -34.45
C ASN A 6 -54.70 13.20 -35.82
N SER A 7 -53.54 12.80 -36.40
CA SER A 7 -53.46 12.28 -37.78
C SER A 7 -52.08 11.70 -38.15
N LYS A 8 -52.09 10.41 -38.57
CA LYS A 8 -51.45 9.77 -39.77
C LYS A 8 -49.95 10.09 -40.05
N GLY A 9 -49.03 9.14 -40.25
CA GLY A 9 -49.09 7.75 -40.70
C GLY A 9 -48.26 7.61 -41.98
N HIS A 10 -47.24 6.73 -42.01
CA HIS A 10 -46.67 6.11 -43.23
C HIS A 10 -45.85 4.85 -42.86
N ARG A 11 -46.41 3.67 -43.17
CA ARG A 11 -45.74 2.36 -43.17
C ARG A 11 -45.18 2.10 -44.59
N ARG A 12 -43.97 1.55 -44.69
CA ARG A 12 -43.50 0.81 -45.89
C ARG A 12 -42.89 -0.53 -45.47
N ASN A 13 -43.49 -1.60 -46.02
CA ASN A 13 -43.04 -2.99 -46.04
C ASN A 13 -41.80 -3.16 -46.93
N TYR A 14 -40.93 -4.15 -46.67
CA TYR A 14 -40.36 -5.01 -47.72
C TYR A 14 -39.91 -6.40 -47.19
N LYS A 15 -40.71 -7.41 -47.59
CA LYS A 15 -40.43 -8.77 -48.11
C LYS A 15 -39.35 -9.69 -47.49
N SER A 16 -39.90 -10.79 -46.95
CA SER A 16 -39.51 -12.21 -47.04
C SER A 16 -38.57 -12.61 -48.20
N GLY A 17 -37.58 -13.45 -47.87
CA GLY A 17 -36.69 -14.14 -48.79
C GLY A 17 -35.97 -15.33 -48.14
N TYR A 18 -36.72 -16.32 -47.65
CA TYR A 18 -36.18 -17.65 -47.32
C TYR A 18 -35.66 -18.32 -48.60
N LYS A 19 -34.35 -18.57 -48.70
CA LYS A 19 -33.77 -19.52 -49.65
C LYS A 19 -33.20 -20.73 -48.91
N LYS A 20 -33.93 -21.85 -49.05
CA LYS A 20 -33.47 -23.22 -48.83
C LYS A 20 -32.09 -23.44 -49.46
N LYS A 21 -31.11 -23.90 -48.67
CA LYS A 21 -30.03 -24.76 -49.17
C LYS A 21 -30.09 -26.08 -48.41
N ARG A 22 -30.67 -27.05 -49.11
CA ARG A 22 -30.60 -28.51 -49.03
C ARG A 22 -29.77 -29.09 -47.88
N ASP A 23 -30.46 -29.90 -47.07
CA ASP A 23 -29.91 -31.11 -46.47
C ASP A 23 -29.15 -31.92 -47.53
N LYS A 24 -27.88 -32.15 -47.26
CA LYS A 24 -27.21 -33.40 -47.64
C LYS A 24 -26.78 -34.02 -46.33
N GLY A 25 -27.39 -35.17 -46.03
CA GLY A 25 -26.98 -36.00 -44.91
C GLY A 25 -25.49 -36.28 -44.99
N MET A 26 -24.82 -36.02 -43.89
CA MET A 26 -23.56 -36.65 -43.54
C MET A 26 -23.73 -37.06 -42.09
N THR A 27 -24.30 -38.26 -41.90
CA THR A 27 -23.98 -39.07 -40.73
C THR A 27 -22.47 -39.26 -40.75
N SER A 28 -21.72 -38.49 -39.97
CA SER A 28 -20.31 -38.76 -39.73
C SER A 28 -20.10 -38.98 -38.25
N ASP A 29 -19.62 -40.16 -37.94
CA ASP A 29 -19.18 -40.60 -36.62
C ASP A 29 -18.48 -39.48 -35.85
N TYR A 30 -19.08 -39.06 -34.74
CA TYR A 30 -18.43 -38.16 -33.78
C TYR A 30 -17.38 -38.98 -33.03
N SER A 31 -16.11 -38.80 -33.40
CA SER A 31 -15.00 -39.36 -32.64
C SER A 31 -14.84 -38.61 -31.30
N GLU A 32 -14.44 -39.32 -30.25
CA GLU A 32 -14.22 -38.79 -28.88
C GLU A 32 -13.27 -37.57 -28.84
N SER A 33 -12.47 -37.36 -29.89
CA SER A 33 -11.55 -36.23 -30.07
C SER A 33 -12.23 -34.85 -30.16
N ASP A 34 -13.49 -34.75 -30.60
CA ASP A 34 -14.19 -33.46 -30.78
C ASP A 34 -14.84 -32.93 -29.49
N ALA A 35 -15.14 -33.82 -28.53
CA ALA A 35 -15.69 -33.47 -27.23
C ALA A 35 -14.64 -32.86 -26.30
N GLY A 36 -13.44 -33.45 -26.28
CA GLY A 36 -12.29 -32.94 -25.52
C GLY A 36 -11.84 -31.55 -25.94
N GLU A 37 -11.82 -31.29 -27.24
CA GLU A 37 -11.45 -29.99 -27.81
C GLU A 37 -12.43 -28.89 -27.36
N LYS A 38 -13.73 -29.18 -27.40
CA LYS A 38 -14.78 -28.26 -26.93
C LYS A 38 -14.64 -27.96 -25.44
N MET A 39 -14.28 -28.95 -24.62
CA MET A 39 -14.06 -28.80 -23.19
C MET A 39 -12.94 -27.81 -22.89
N VAL A 40 -11.76 -27.99 -23.51
CA VAL A 40 -10.61 -27.10 -23.33
C VAL A 40 -10.94 -25.67 -23.82
N HIS A 41 -11.66 -25.54 -24.93
CA HIS A 41 -12.10 -24.24 -25.42
C HIS A 41 -13.07 -23.51 -24.48
N VAL A 42 -13.97 -24.22 -23.81
CA VAL A 42 -14.89 -23.62 -22.81
C VAL A 42 -14.09 -23.08 -21.63
N TRP A 43 -13.10 -23.83 -21.14
CA TRP A 43 -12.23 -23.37 -20.04
C TRP A 43 -11.41 -22.14 -20.46
N LEU A 44 -10.81 -22.14 -21.64
CA LEU A 44 -10.10 -20.97 -22.17
C LEU A 44 -11.01 -19.75 -22.34
N LYS A 45 -12.24 -19.94 -22.80
CA LYS A 45 -13.22 -18.86 -22.94
C LYS A 45 -13.60 -18.25 -21.59
N ASN A 46 -13.70 -19.06 -20.54
CA ASN A 46 -13.95 -18.58 -19.18
C ASN A 46 -12.80 -17.74 -18.61
N MET A 47 -11.60 -17.83 -19.19
CA MET A 47 -10.43 -16.99 -18.84
C MET A 47 -10.45 -15.61 -19.53
N GLY A 48 -11.49 -15.30 -20.31
CA GLY A 48 -11.73 -13.95 -20.84
C GLY A 48 -10.69 -13.44 -21.84
N GLY A 49 -9.90 -14.32 -22.46
CA GLY A 49 -8.83 -13.94 -23.40
C GLY A 49 -7.54 -13.46 -22.73
N ASN A 50 -7.37 -13.71 -21.43
CA ASN A 50 -6.14 -13.39 -20.70
C ASN A 50 -5.03 -14.40 -21.05
N ARG A 51 -4.13 -14.02 -21.96
CA ARG A 51 -3.01 -14.88 -22.45
C ARG A 51 -2.09 -15.42 -21.35
N ALA A 52 -2.00 -14.78 -20.19
CA ALA A 52 -1.21 -15.29 -19.07
C ALA A 52 -1.95 -16.38 -18.29
N LEU A 53 -3.25 -16.21 -18.05
CA LEU A 53 -4.08 -17.27 -17.49
C LEU A 53 -4.11 -18.48 -18.42
N GLU A 54 -4.24 -18.26 -19.73
CA GLU A 54 -4.15 -19.31 -20.73
C GLU A 54 -2.80 -20.04 -20.66
N ARG A 55 -1.68 -19.31 -20.49
CA ARG A 55 -0.35 -19.92 -20.35
C ARG A 55 -0.20 -20.75 -19.07
N VAL A 56 -0.60 -20.22 -17.92
CA VAL A 56 -0.56 -20.94 -16.62
C VAL A 56 -1.47 -22.17 -16.68
N PHE A 57 -2.63 -22.05 -17.32
CA PHE A 57 -3.54 -23.15 -17.58
C PHE A 57 -2.93 -24.22 -18.47
N MET A 58 -2.28 -23.83 -19.57
CA MET A 58 -1.58 -24.77 -20.45
C MET A 58 -0.43 -25.48 -19.73
N ASP A 59 0.34 -24.77 -18.89
CA ASP A 59 1.40 -25.39 -18.10
C ASP A 59 0.84 -26.32 -17.01
N GLY A 60 -0.31 -25.97 -16.43
CA GLY A 60 -1.10 -26.83 -15.55
C GLY A 60 -1.48 -28.13 -16.26
N LEU A 61 -2.08 -28.04 -17.46
CA LEU A 61 -2.47 -29.20 -18.28
C LEU A 61 -1.28 -30.10 -18.63
N LYS A 62 -0.13 -29.52 -18.98
CA LYS A 62 1.10 -30.31 -19.24
C LYS A 62 1.58 -31.09 -18.02
N SER A 63 1.43 -30.53 -16.82
CA SER A 63 1.82 -31.20 -15.57
C SER A 63 0.77 -32.19 -15.03
N LEU A 64 -0.45 -32.18 -15.59
CA LEU A 64 -1.59 -32.94 -15.10
C LEU A 64 -1.41 -34.46 -15.19
N PRO A 65 -0.91 -35.06 -16.29
CA PRO A 65 -0.72 -36.50 -16.38
C PRO A 65 0.18 -37.06 -15.27
N TYR A 66 1.29 -36.36 -14.99
CA TYR A 66 2.22 -36.73 -13.93
C TYR A 66 1.55 -36.75 -12.55
N ARG A 67 0.79 -35.70 -12.23
CA ARG A 67 0.06 -35.59 -10.95
C ARG A 67 -1.03 -36.66 -10.79
N ILE A 68 -1.68 -37.05 -11.88
CA ILE A 68 -2.68 -38.13 -11.88
C ILE A 68 -2.01 -39.48 -11.63
N ASP A 69 -0.83 -39.71 -12.19
CA ASP A 69 -0.05 -40.93 -11.93
C ASP A 69 0.43 -40.98 -10.47
N GLU A 70 0.99 -39.89 -9.95
CA GLU A 70 1.39 -39.76 -8.53
C GLU A 70 0.21 -40.03 -7.58
N LEU A 71 -0.97 -39.46 -7.89
CA LEU A 71 -2.18 -39.68 -7.10
C LEU A 71 -2.60 -41.15 -7.13
N GLY A 72 -2.50 -41.81 -8.29
CA GLY A 72 -2.77 -43.24 -8.44
C GLY A 72 -1.84 -44.10 -7.58
N GLN A 73 -0.54 -43.83 -7.61
CA GLN A 73 0.44 -44.53 -6.79
C GLN A 73 0.21 -44.32 -5.28
N ALA A 74 -0.16 -43.10 -4.87
CA ALA A 74 -0.49 -42.80 -3.47
C ALA A 74 -1.75 -43.55 -3.00
N ILE A 75 -2.76 -43.69 -3.87
CA ILE A 75 -3.97 -44.46 -3.60
C ILE A 75 -3.67 -45.96 -3.46
N GLU A 76 -2.76 -46.50 -4.27
CA GLU A 76 -2.33 -47.90 -4.18
C GLU A 76 -1.53 -48.20 -2.91
N LYS A 77 -0.69 -47.25 -2.50
CA LYS A 77 0.11 -47.33 -1.25
C LYS A 77 -0.69 -46.99 0.01
N ASN A 78 -1.95 -46.57 -0.14
CA ASN A 78 -2.86 -46.17 0.94
C ASN A 78 -2.26 -45.11 1.89
N THR A 79 -1.57 -44.11 1.32
CA THR A 79 -0.95 -43.04 2.09
C THR A 79 -1.86 -41.81 2.14
N GLY A 80 -2.81 -41.79 3.09
CA GLY A 80 -3.82 -40.71 3.22
C GLY A 80 -3.26 -39.28 3.17
N LYS A 81 -2.09 -39.03 3.77
CA LYS A 81 -1.42 -37.72 3.72
C LYS A 81 -0.93 -37.34 2.32
N ASP A 82 -0.37 -38.28 1.56
CA ASP A 82 0.11 -38.02 0.20
C ASP A 82 -1.07 -37.84 -0.76
N ILE A 83 -2.11 -38.65 -0.61
CA ILE A 83 -3.38 -38.51 -1.36
C ILE A 83 -3.95 -37.11 -1.14
N GLN A 84 -4.03 -36.68 0.12
CA GLN A 84 -4.51 -35.34 0.47
C GLN A 84 -3.62 -34.25 -0.17
N PHE A 85 -2.29 -34.34 -0.02
CA PHE A 85 -1.35 -33.36 -0.54
C PHE A 85 -1.45 -33.21 -2.07
N ILE A 86 -1.47 -34.33 -2.80
CA ILE A 86 -1.54 -34.33 -4.26
C ILE A 86 -2.91 -33.82 -4.74
N ALA A 87 -4.01 -34.26 -4.11
CA ALA A 87 -5.35 -33.76 -4.42
C ALA A 87 -5.50 -32.26 -4.14
N HIS A 88 -4.90 -31.77 -3.06
CA HIS A 88 -4.85 -30.35 -2.73
C HIS A 88 -4.11 -29.53 -3.80
N ASN A 89 -3.00 -30.05 -4.31
CA ASN A 89 -2.22 -29.41 -5.37
C ASN A 89 -2.94 -29.39 -6.72
N ILE A 90 -3.66 -30.46 -7.09
CA ILE A 90 -4.51 -30.49 -8.29
C ILE A 90 -5.65 -29.47 -8.13
N LYS A 91 -6.33 -29.47 -6.99
CA LYS A 91 -7.40 -28.51 -6.66
C LYS A 91 -6.93 -27.06 -6.77
N GLY A 92 -5.76 -26.73 -6.21
CA GLY A 92 -5.19 -25.37 -6.25
C GLY A 92 -4.80 -24.92 -7.66
N ALA A 93 -4.25 -25.82 -8.48
CA ALA A 93 -3.85 -25.51 -9.85
C ALA A 93 -5.05 -25.19 -10.76
N PHE A 94 -6.11 -26.00 -10.70
CA PHE A 94 -7.23 -25.92 -11.65
C PHE A 94 -8.43 -25.11 -11.12
N GLY A 95 -8.62 -25.03 -9.80
CA GLY A 95 -9.69 -24.25 -9.18
C GLY A 95 -9.56 -22.75 -9.40
N ASN A 96 -8.33 -22.22 -9.43
CA ASN A 96 -8.06 -20.81 -9.67
C ASN A 96 -8.21 -20.40 -11.15
N LEU A 97 -8.36 -21.38 -12.03
CA LEU A 97 -8.42 -21.20 -13.49
C LEU A 97 -9.84 -21.44 -14.05
N GLY A 98 -10.83 -21.61 -13.18
CA GLY A 98 -12.24 -21.80 -13.58
C GLY A 98 -12.56 -23.19 -14.14
N VAL A 99 -11.71 -24.19 -13.88
CA VAL A 99 -11.89 -25.57 -14.32
C VAL A 99 -12.64 -26.35 -13.24
N THR A 100 -13.97 -26.23 -13.26
CA THR A 100 -14.85 -26.72 -12.19
C THR A 100 -14.86 -28.24 -12.06
N ASP A 101 -14.81 -28.97 -13.17
CA ASP A 101 -14.97 -30.44 -13.16
C ASP A 101 -13.79 -31.15 -12.47
N ILE A 102 -12.57 -30.71 -12.77
CA ILE A 102 -11.34 -31.20 -12.13
C ILE A 102 -11.30 -30.74 -10.68
N TYR A 103 -11.67 -29.48 -10.41
CA TYR A 103 -11.70 -28.92 -9.06
C TYR A 103 -12.64 -29.69 -8.12
N GLU A 104 -13.86 -29.99 -8.56
CA GLU A 104 -14.86 -30.69 -7.73
C GLU A 104 -14.40 -32.10 -7.35
N LEU A 105 -13.87 -32.85 -8.32
CA LEU A 105 -13.39 -34.21 -8.09
C LEU A 105 -12.12 -34.21 -7.21
N ALA A 106 -11.17 -33.31 -7.45
CA ALA A 106 -9.99 -33.16 -6.60
C ALA A 106 -10.37 -32.72 -5.19
N SER A 107 -11.39 -31.87 -5.03
CA SER A 107 -11.86 -31.44 -3.71
C SER A 107 -12.57 -32.55 -2.93
N LYS A 108 -13.28 -33.48 -3.61
CA LYS A 108 -13.88 -34.65 -2.95
C LYS A 108 -12.80 -35.60 -2.43
N ILE A 109 -11.77 -35.86 -3.25
CA ILE A 109 -10.62 -36.69 -2.87
C ILE A 109 -9.86 -36.08 -1.68
N ASP A 110 -9.57 -34.77 -1.73
CA ASP A 110 -8.93 -34.00 -0.64
C ASP A 110 -9.74 -34.09 0.67
N MET A 111 -11.06 -33.90 0.59
CA MET A 111 -11.94 -33.97 1.77
C MET A 111 -12.03 -35.38 2.37
N GLU A 112 -12.10 -36.42 1.54
CA GLU A 112 -12.19 -37.81 2.02
C GLU A 112 -10.88 -38.26 2.65
N ALA A 113 -9.74 -37.96 2.01
CA ALA A 113 -8.40 -38.29 2.50
C ALA A 113 -8.04 -37.57 3.81
N LYS A 114 -8.72 -36.46 4.13
CA LYS A 114 -8.55 -35.72 5.38
C LYS A 114 -9.23 -36.37 6.59
N LYS A 115 -10.17 -37.30 6.40
CA LYS A 115 -10.87 -37.95 7.52
C LYS A 115 -9.93 -38.94 8.22
N ASP A 116 -9.97 -38.99 9.55
CA ASP A 116 -9.19 -39.94 10.35
C ASP A 116 -9.52 -41.41 10.03
N ASN A 117 -10.70 -41.67 9.47
CA ASN A 117 -11.20 -43.00 9.11
C ASN A 117 -11.64 -43.04 7.63
N TYR A 118 -10.79 -42.54 6.74
CA TYR A 118 -11.09 -42.44 5.31
C TYR A 118 -11.28 -43.82 4.66
N ARG A 119 -12.20 -43.89 3.70
CA ARG A 119 -12.44 -45.11 2.91
C ARG A 119 -11.74 -45.01 1.58
N ILE A 120 -10.73 -45.87 1.38
CA ILE A 120 -9.95 -45.88 0.14
C ILE A 120 -10.81 -46.23 -1.09
N GLU A 121 -11.92 -46.95 -0.92
CA GLU A 121 -12.87 -47.29 -1.98
C GLU A 121 -13.61 -46.07 -2.52
N ASP A 122 -14.00 -45.14 -1.65
CA ASP A 122 -14.66 -43.89 -2.04
C ASP A 122 -13.68 -42.98 -2.80
N ILE A 123 -12.43 -42.91 -2.32
CA ILE A 123 -11.33 -42.21 -3.00
C ILE A 123 -11.05 -42.83 -4.38
N LYS A 124 -11.00 -44.17 -4.50
CA LYS A 124 -10.80 -44.88 -5.76
C LYS A 124 -11.92 -44.59 -6.77
N ASN A 125 -13.16 -44.50 -6.31
CA ASN A 125 -14.31 -44.18 -7.17
C ASN A 125 -14.23 -42.77 -7.75
N ASP A 126 -13.89 -41.77 -6.92
CA ASP A 126 -13.74 -40.39 -7.40
C ASP A 126 -12.47 -40.19 -8.21
N PHE A 127 -11.38 -40.90 -7.88
CA PHE A 127 -10.17 -40.93 -8.70
C PHE A 127 -10.42 -41.54 -10.08
N LYS A 128 -11.23 -42.60 -10.18
CA LYS A 128 -11.62 -43.18 -11.46
C LYS A 128 -12.36 -42.15 -12.33
N LYS A 129 -13.31 -41.40 -11.77
CA LYS A 129 -14.00 -40.31 -12.49
C LYS A 129 -13.03 -39.21 -12.91
N LEU A 130 -12.12 -38.81 -12.03
CA LEU A 130 -11.09 -37.81 -12.34
C LEU A 130 -10.22 -38.27 -13.52
N ARG A 131 -9.79 -39.53 -13.52
CA ARG A 131 -8.99 -40.12 -14.61
C ARG A 131 -9.76 -40.15 -15.93
N GLU A 132 -11.06 -40.44 -15.90
CA GLU A 132 -11.90 -40.39 -17.10
C GLU A 132 -12.07 -38.98 -17.66
N VAL A 133 -12.19 -37.95 -16.80
CA VAL A 133 -12.20 -36.54 -17.24
C VAL A 133 -10.87 -36.17 -17.89
N VAL A 134 -9.75 -36.57 -17.28
CA VAL A 134 -8.40 -36.27 -17.82
C VAL A 134 -8.14 -36.98 -19.15
N LYS A 135 -8.63 -38.22 -19.34
CA LYS A 135 -8.53 -38.94 -20.62
C LYS A 135 -9.28 -38.26 -21.76
N GLN A 136 -10.30 -37.45 -21.46
CA GLN A 136 -11.03 -36.70 -22.50
C GLN A 136 -10.24 -35.49 -22.99
N ILE A 137 -9.17 -35.08 -22.31
CA ILE A 137 -8.32 -33.96 -22.74
C ILE A 137 -7.46 -34.43 -23.91
N PRO A 138 -7.40 -33.70 -25.04
CA PRO A 138 -6.54 -34.10 -26.16
C PRO A 138 -5.05 -34.09 -25.80
N ASP A 139 -4.31 -35.12 -26.20
CA ASP A 139 -2.88 -35.31 -25.89
C ASP A 139 -1.99 -34.12 -26.28
N LYS A 140 -2.38 -33.35 -27.30
CA LYS A 140 -1.64 -32.15 -27.75
C LYS A 140 -1.52 -31.05 -26.68
N TYR A 141 -2.39 -31.05 -25.66
CA TYR A 141 -2.31 -30.13 -24.53
C TYR A 141 -1.52 -30.70 -23.34
N MET A 142 -1.23 -32.00 -23.37
CA MET A 142 -0.59 -32.75 -22.28
C MET A 142 0.83 -33.23 -22.61
N ASN A 143 1.19 -33.35 -23.89
CA ASN A 143 2.51 -33.80 -24.32
C ASN A 143 3.53 -32.66 -24.41
N ASN A 144 4.70 -32.89 -23.81
CA ASN A 144 5.90 -32.08 -24.02
C ASN A 144 6.52 -32.42 -25.38
N ASN A 145 6.02 -31.84 -26.46
CA ASN A 145 6.86 -31.66 -27.63
C ASN A 145 7.67 -30.38 -27.40
N GLU A 146 8.88 -30.56 -26.85
CA GLU A 146 9.92 -29.53 -26.84
C GLU A 146 10.14 -29.04 -28.27
N ASN A 147 9.99 -27.73 -28.46
CA ASN A 147 10.70 -26.85 -29.40
C ASN A 147 9.84 -25.62 -29.68
N GLN A 148 9.77 -24.67 -28.74
CA GLN A 148 9.60 -23.26 -29.12
C GLN A 148 10.52 -22.40 -28.24
N GLU A 149 11.51 -21.84 -28.93
CA GLU A 149 12.49 -20.85 -28.51
C GLU A 149 11.96 -19.86 -27.47
N GLU A 150 12.62 -19.77 -26.33
CA GLU A 150 12.60 -18.56 -25.51
C GLU A 150 13.18 -17.41 -26.35
N LYS A 151 12.32 -16.51 -26.81
CA LYS A 151 12.75 -15.19 -27.29
C LYS A 151 12.34 -14.11 -26.28
N PRO A 152 13.26 -13.20 -25.92
CA PRO A 152 12.93 -12.05 -25.09
C PRO A 152 12.11 -11.08 -25.94
N TYR A 153 10.92 -10.70 -25.51
CA TYR A 153 10.13 -9.69 -26.22
C TYR A 153 10.01 -8.40 -25.42
N GLN A 154 10.58 -7.36 -26.03
CA GLN A 154 10.41 -5.94 -25.76
C GLN A 154 9.02 -5.46 -26.18
N ASP A 155 8.59 -4.41 -25.47
CA ASP A 155 7.54 -3.43 -25.72
C ASP A 155 6.55 -3.63 -26.87
N ALA A 156 5.27 -3.54 -26.53
CA ALA A 156 4.26 -2.91 -27.37
C ALA A 156 3.22 -2.19 -26.49
N ALA A 157 3.32 -0.87 -26.47
CA ALA A 157 2.30 0.02 -25.94
C ALA A 157 1.05 0.02 -26.84
N LEU A 158 -0.15 0.00 -26.23
CA LEU A 158 -1.34 0.75 -26.67
C LEU A 158 -2.48 0.66 -25.64
N ASN A 159 -2.49 1.66 -24.76
CA ASN A 159 -3.60 2.43 -24.16
C ASN A 159 -4.95 1.77 -23.81
N SER A 160 -5.39 1.93 -22.55
CA SER A 160 -6.37 2.96 -22.19
C SER A 160 -6.62 3.09 -20.67
N GLY A 161 -6.56 4.33 -20.16
CA GLY A 161 -7.28 4.79 -18.97
C GLY A 161 -6.89 4.25 -17.60
N LEU A 162 -5.81 4.80 -17.01
CA LEU A 162 -5.59 5.12 -15.58
C LEU A 162 -4.07 5.24 -15.31
N LYS A 163 -3.39 6.22 -15.93
CA LYS A 163 -2.02 6.59 -15.51
C LYS A 163 -2.10 7.40 -14.22
N ASN A 164 -2.29 6.72 -13.09
CA ASN A 164 -1.86 7.25 -11.81
C ASN A 164 -0.33 7.21 -11.82
N ARG A 165 0.31 8.39 -11.80
CA ARG A 165 1.74 8.48 -11.46
C ARG A 165 1.89 8.00 -10.02
N CYS A 166 2.19 6.72 -9.88
CA CYS A 166 2.48 6.04 -8.64
C CYS A 166 3.98 5.74 -8.73
N ASP A 167 4.79 6.25 -7.80
CA ASP A 167 6.16 5.76 -7.67
C ASP A 167 6.13 4.24 -7.58
N LYS A 168 7.11 3.57 -8.17
CA LYS A 168 7.17 2.10 -8.22
C LYS A 168 7.17 1.54 -6.80
N SER A 169 6.02 1.07 -6.34
CA SER A 169 5.91 0.40 -5.04
C SER A 169 6.41 -1.04 -5.08
N LYS A 170 6.91 -1.53 -3.94
CA LYS A 170 7.33 -2.91 -3.72
C LYS A 170 6.19 -3.71 -3.09
N ILE A 171 5.77 -4.78 -3.73
CA ILE A 171 4.70 -5.66 -3.24
C ILE A 171 5.31 -7.03 -2.93
N LEU A 172 5.17 -7.47 -1.68
CA LEU A 172 5.61 -8.80 -1.25
C LEU A 172 4.44 -9.78 -1.32
N ILE A 173 4.61 -10.89 -2.03
CA ILE A 173 3.63 -11.98 -2.13
C ILE A 173 4.14 -13.17 -1.34
N VAL A 174 3.35 -13.61 -0.37
CA VAL A 174 3.66 -14.71 0.55
C VAL A 174 2.56 -15.76 0.44
N ASP A 175 2.90 -16.92 -0.10
CA ASP A 175 2.00 -18.07 -0.27
C ASP A 175 2.90 -19.31 -0.35
N ASP A 176 2.51 -20.46 0.18
CA ASP A 176 3.33 -21.68 0.13
C ASP A 176 3.32 -22.31 -1.28
N ASN A 177 2.23 -22.12 -2.02
CA ASN A 177 2.06 -22.65 -3.36
C ASN A 177 2.73 -21.75 -4.43
N LYS A 178 3.71 -22.32 -5.13
CA LYS A 178 4.48 -21.63 -6.18
C LYS A 178 3.60 -21.10 -7.32
N GLU A 179 2.54 -21.83 -7.69
CA GLU A 179 1.66 -21.44 -8.79
C GLU A 179 0.76 -20.26 -8.40
N ASN A 180 0.30 -20.20 -7.15
CA ASN A 180 -0.42 -19.01 -6.64
C ASN A 180 0.48 -17.77 -6.68
N ARG A 181 1.73 -17.89 -6.19
CA ARG A 181 2.70 -16.79 -6.22
C ARG A 181 2.96 -16.29 -7.64
N LYS A 182 3.20 -17.20 -8.58
CA LYS A 182 3.39 -16.86 -10.00
C LYS A 182 2.16 -16.17 -10.58
N LEU A 183 0.97 -16.71 -10.35
CA LEU A 183 -0.29 -16.18 -10.85
C LEU A 183 -0.49 -14.73 -10.42
N ILE A 184 -0.40 -14.45 -9.11
CA ILE A 184 -0.56 -13.10 -8.55
C ILE A 184 0.53 -12.17 -9.10
N ALA A 185 1.78 -12.62 -9.13
CA ALA A 185 2.90 -11.84 -9.67
C ALA A 185 2.68 -11.47 -11.14
N THR A 186 2.19 -12.40 -11.96
CA THR A 186 1.88 -12.17 -13.36
C THR A 186 0.72 -11.18 -13.52
N ILE A 187 -0.36 -11.34 -12.74
CA ILE A 187 -1.49 -10.40 -12.76
C ILE A 187 -1.02 -8.98 -12.44
N ILE A 188 -0.24 -8.80 -11.38
CA ILE A 188 0.20 -7.46 -10.97
C ILE A 188 1.19 -6.87 -11.97
N LYS A 189 2.20 -7.63 -12.43
CA LYS A 189 3.21 -7.14 -13.40
C LYS A 189 2.63 -6.77 -14.76
N GLN A 190 1.54 -7.38 -15.18
CA GLN A 190 0.90 -7.07 -16.45
C GLN A 190 0.04 -5.81 -16.41
N ASN A 191 -0.44 -5.43 -15.23
CA ASN A 191 -1.35 -4.30 -15.05
C ASN A 191 -0.68 -3.09 -14.37
N THR A 192 0.53 -3.25 -13.85
CA THR A 192 1.23 -2.23 -13.07
C THR A 192 2.76 -2.33 -13.24
N ASP A 193 3.46 -1.23 -12.96
CA ASP A 193 4.93 -1.16 -12.97
C ASP A 193 5.57 -1.46 -11.59
N HIS A 194 4.82 -2.11 -10.69
CA HIS A 194 5.26 -2.39 -9.32
C HIS A 194 6.35 -3.47 -9.28
N GLU A 195 7.25 -3.35 -8.31
CA GLU A 195 8.26 -4.36 -8.03
C GLU A 195 7.63 -5.49 -7.21
N ILE A 196 7.88 -6.74 -7.59
CA ILE A 196 7.30 -7.92 -6.93
C ILE A 196 8.39 -8.72 -6.23
N LEU A 197 8.22 -8.91 -4.93
CA LEU A 197 8.99 -9.81 -4.08
C LEU A 197 8.16 -11.06 -3.80
N LEU A 198 8.81 -12.23 -3.73
CA LEU A 198 8.14 -13.51 -3.51
C LEU A 198 8.73 -14.22 -2.30
N ALA A 199 7.87 -14.74 -1.42
CA ALA A 199 8.26 -15.56 -0.29
C ALA A 199 7.42 -16.85 -0.26
N SER A 200 8.07 -17.98 0.01
CA SER A 200 7.39 -19.28 0.08
C SER A 200 6.95 -19.69 1.48
N SER A 201 7.30 -18.91 2.51
CA SER A 201 6.92 -19.21 3.90
C SER A 201 6.96 -17.99 4.80
N GLY A 202 6.20 -18.02 5.89
CA GLY A 202 6.21 -16.97 6.91
C GLY A 202 7.58 -16.75 7.56
N LYS A 203 8.31 -17.83 7.85
CA LYS A 203 9.67 -17.74 8.42
C LYS A 203 10.64 -17.00 7.50
N ALA A 204 10.56 -17.27 6.19
CA ALA A 204 11.39 -16.59 5.22
C ALA A 204 11.12 -15.07 5.26
N VAL A 205 9.84 -14.67 5.27
CA VAL A 205 9.44 -13.26 5.37
C VAL A 205 10.06 -12.58 6.57
N LEU A 206 9.91 -13.15 7.77
CA LEU A 206 10.45 -12.56 8.99
C LEU A 206 11.97 -12.44 9.00
N THR A 207 12.68 -13.20 8.16
CA THR A 207 14.15 -13.14 8.08
C THR A 207 14.64 -11.95 7.25
N PHE A 208 13.91 -11.56 6.20
CA PHE A 208 14.40 -10.56 5.24
C PHE A 208 13.54 -9.31 5.13
N ILE A 209 12.34 -9.27 5.72
CA ILE A 209 11.37 -8.17 5.53
C ILE A 209 11.96 -6.77 5.78
N GLU A 210 12.87 -6.63 6.76
CA GLU A 210 13.50 -5.36 7.12
C GLU A 210 14.46 -4.83 6.05
N ASP A 211 15.13 -5.71 5.32
CA ASP A 211 16.09 -5.32 4.28
C ASP A 211 15.40 -4.83 3.00
N TYR A 212 14.19 -5.34 2.74
CA TYR A 212 13.48 -5.08 1.48
C TYR A 212 12.43 -3.96 1.59
N ASP A 213 11.89 -3.71 2.79
CA ASP A 213 10.90 -2.67 3.13
C ASP A 213 9.74 -2.57 2.11
N PRO A 214 8.86 -3.59 2.02
CA PRO A 214 7.77 -3.58 1.06
C PRO A 214 6.67 -2.57 1.45
N ASP A 215 6.06 -1.96 0.43
CA ASP A 215 4.94 -1.04 0.58
C ASP A 215 3.61 -1.74 0.85
N LEU A 216 3.49 -3.03 0.47
CA LEU A 216 2.31 -3.86 0.68
C LEU A 216 2.69 -5.34 0.75
N ILE A 217 2.03 -6.09 1.64
CA ILE A 217 2.18 -7.54 1.75
C ILE A 217 0.85 -8.21 1.36
N LEU A 218 0.91 -9.13 0.40
CA LEU A 218 -0.15 -10.08 0.09
C LEU A 218 0.18 -11.41 0.78
N LEU A 219 -0.63 -11.82 1.75
CA LEU A 219 -0.28 -12.91 2.66
C LEU A 219 -1.33 -14.00 2.68
N ASP A 220 -1.00 -15.22 2.24
CA ASP A 220 -1.88 -16.37 2.44
C ASP A 220 -2.02 -16.66 3.94
N ILE A 221 -3.26 -16.93 4.35
CA ILE A 221 -3.57 -17.34 5.72
C ILE A 221 -3.12 -18.78 5.95
N LYS A 222 -3.33 -19.66 4.96
CA LYS A 222 -3.07 -21.10 5.12
C LYS A 222 -1.68 -21.42 4.60
N MET A 223 -0.70 -21.48 5.49
CA MET A 223 0.65 -21.93 5.19
C MET A 223 1.11 -22.99 6.19
N PRO A 224 1.96 -23.94 5.79
CA PRO A 224 2.57 -24.90 6.70
C PRO A 224 3.54 -24.22 7.67
N ASP A 225 3.75 -24.86 8.82
CA ASP A 225 4.58 -24.44 9.96
C ASP A 225 4.15 -23.16 10.70
N MET A 226 3.83 -22.10 9.96
CA MET A 226 3.48 -20.79 10.51
C MET A 226 2.37 -20.19 9.67
N ASP A 227 1.22 -19.94 10.29
CA ASP A 227 0.06 -19.41 9.58
C ASP A 227 0.21 -17.91 9.27
N GLY A 228 -0.59 -17.40 8.32
CA GLY A 228 -0.52 -15.99 7.94
C GLY A 228 -0.89 -15.03 9.07
N PHE A 229 -1.70 -15.46 10.05
CA PHE A 229 -2.06 -14.61 11.19
C PHE A 229 -0.88 -14.44 12.15
N GLU A 230 -0.14 -15.51 12.43
CA GLU A 230 1.08 -15.46 13.24
C GLU A 230 2.13 -14.57 12.57
N VAL A 231 2.27 -14.64 11.24
CA VAL A 231 3.18 -13.78 10.48
C VAL A 231 2.76 -12.32 10.62
N ALA A 232 1.47 -12.02 10.44
CA ALA A 232 0.96 -10.66 10.57
C ALA A 232 1.16 -10.11 11.99
N GLU A 233 0.90 -10.91 13.02
CA GLU A 233 1.09 -10.53 14.42
C GLU A 233 2.56 -10.22 14.73
N ALA A 234 3.49 -11.03 14.24
CA ALA A 234 4.93 -10.78 14.36
C ALA A 234 5.35 -9.47 13.67
N LEU A 235 4.86 -9.24 12.44
CA LEU A 235 5.13 -8.00 11.69
C LEU A 235 4.52 -6.77 12.37
N LYS A 236 3.30 -6.87 12.91
CA LYS A 236 2.64 -5.77 13.62
C LYS A 236 3.24 -5.46 14.98
N SER A 237 3.92 -6.42 15.60
CA SER A 237 4.61 -6.23 16.87
C SER A 237 5.97 -5.53 16.71
N ASN A 238 6.56 -5.56 15.51
CA ASN A 238 7.86 -4.95 15.24
C ASN A 238 7.72 -3.45 14.84
N PRO A 239 8.38 -2.50 15.53
CA PRO A 239 8.30 -1.07 15.22
C PRO A 239 8.66 -0.69 13.78
N VAL A 240 9.53 -1.46 13.11
CA VAL A 240 9.98 -1.21 11.74
C VAL A 240 8.90 -1.62 10.74
N THR A 241 8.27 -2.78 10.93
CA THR A 241 7.35 -3.37 9.95
C THR A 241 5.87 -3.19 10.27
N LYS A 242 5.51 -2.70 11.48
CA LYS A 242 4.11 -2.54 11.91
C LYS A 242 3.25 -1.64 11.02
N GLU A 243 3.87 -0.68 10.35
CA GLU A 243 3.19 0.27 9.46
C GLU A 243 2.99 -0.28 8.03
N ILE A 244 3.52 -1.46 7.72
CA ILE A 244 3.37 -2.09 6.40
C ILE A 244 1.95 -2.66 6.30
N PRO A 245 1.16 -2.28 5.28
CA PRO A 245 -0.17 -2.82 5.09
C PRO A 245 -0.13 -4.30 4.70
N ILE A 246 -1.00 -5.11 5.32
CA ILE A 246 -1.10 -6.56 5.07
C ILE A 246 -2.50 -6.87 4.54
N LEU A 247 -2.57 -7.34 3.30
CA LEU A 247 -3.76 -7.81 2.63
C LEU A 247 -3.76 -9.34 2.67
N PHE A 248 -4.68 -9.92 3.43
CA PHE A 248 -4.76 -11.37 3.53
C PHE A 248 -5.33 -11.99 2.26
N ILE A 249 -4.86 -13.17 1.90
CA ILE A 249 -5.46 -14.00 0.87
C ILE A 249 -6.03 -15.23 1.56
N THR A 250 -7.30 -15.55 1.29
CA THR A 250 -8.00 -16.61 2.02
C THR A 250 -8.87 -17.48 1.12
N ALA A 251 -8.81 -18.79 1.32
CA ALA A 251 -9.81 -19.72 0.78
C ALA A 251 -11.06 -19.84 1.69
N LEU A 252 -11.05 -19.23 2.88
CA LEU A 252 -12.11 -19.32 3.87
C LEU A 252 -13.17 -18.26 3.58
N ARG A 253 -14.42 -18.70 3.40
CA ARG A 253 -15.57 -17.82 3.14
C ARG A 253 -16.26 -17.33 4.41
N ASP A 254 -15.93 -17.91 5.56
CA ASP A 254 -16.63 -17.66 6.82
C ASP A 254 -16.34 -16.28 7.40
N THR A 255 -17.42 -15.64 7.86
CA THR A 255 -17.45 -14.28 8.41
C THR A 255 -16.60 -14.15 9.70
N GLU A 256 -16.49 -15.22 10.49
CA GLU A 256 -15.67 -15.23 11.71
C GLU A 256 -14.16 -15.06 11.42
N TYR A 257 -13.68 -15.64 10.32
CA TYR A 257 -12.27 -15.50 9.94
C TYR A 257 -11.96 -14.09 9.42
N LYS A 258 -12.94 -13.40 8.85
CA LYS A 258 -12.80 -11.99 8.46
C LYS A 258 -12.59 -11.09 9.68
N ILE A 259 -13.35 -11.30 10.75
CA ILE A 259 -13.20 -10.52 12.00
C ILE A 259 -11.84 -10.79 12.64
N LYS A 260 -11.41 -12.06 12.68
CA LYS A 260 -10.07 -12.43 13.19
C LYS A 260 -8.93 -11.79 12.37
N ALA A 261 -9.09 -11.69 11.06
CA ALA A 261 -8.09 -11.07 10.18
C ALA A 261 -7.86 -9.58 10.50
N PHE A 262 -8.93 -8.82 10.73
CA PHE A 262 -8.80 -7.42 11.15
C PHE A 262 -8.18 -7.28 12.54
N ASN A 263 -8.59 -8.13 13.50
CA ASN A 263 -8.07 -8.07 14.86
C ASN A 263 -6.59 -8.45 14.98
N ARG A 264 -6.04 -9.20 14.02
CA ARG A 264 -4.62 -9.58 13.96
C ARG A 264 -3.79 -8.72 13.00
N GLY A 265 -4.30 -7.54 12.65
CA GLY A 265 -3.52 -6.53 11.95
C GLY A 265 -3.56 -6.60 10.42
N GLY A 266 -4.42 -7.44 9.85
CA GLY A 266 -4.79 -7.34 8.44
C GLY A 266 -5.61 -6.09 8.21
N ILE A 267 -5.27 -5.36 7.16
CA ILE A 267 -6.04 -4.16 6.81
C ILE A 267 -7.23 -4.48 5.92
N ASP A 268 -7.23 -5.66 5.28
CA ASP A 268 -8.27 -6.16 4.39
C ASP A 268 -7.98 -7.63 3.97
N PHE A 269 -8.85 -8.26 3.17
CA PHE A 269 -8.67 -9.62 2.65
C PHE A 269 -9.19 -9.83 1.21
N ILE A 270 -8.59 -10.75 0.46
CA ILE A 270 -9.04 -11.21 -0.86
C ILE A 270 -9.39 -12.69 -0.77
N SER A 271 -10.58 -13.07 -1.26
CA SER A 271 -10.99 -14.47 -1.31
C SER A 271 -10.45 -15.18 -2.55
N LYS A 272 -9.98 -16.42 -2.38
CA LYS A 272 -9.74 -17.40 -3.45
C LYS A 272 -11.08 -18.07 -3.84
N PRO A 273 -11.35 -18.35 -5.13
CA PRO A 273 -10.52 -18.04 -6.30
C PRO A 273 -10.50 -16.53 -6.61
N PHE A 274 -9.38 -16.04 -7.15
CA PHE A 274 -9.15 -14.62 -7.35
C PHE A 274 -10.05 -14.04 -8.44
N ASN A 275 -10.73 -12.93 -8.13
CA ASN A 275 -11.18 -12.00 -9.15
C ASN A 275 -10.04 -10.99 -9.42
N ILE A 276 -9.60 -10.91 -10.68
CA ILE A 276 -8.47 -10.06 -11.08
C ILE A 276 -8.76 -8.58 -10.80
N ASP A 277 -9.95 -8.10 -11.16
CA ASP A 277 -10.33 -6.71 -10.97
C ASP A 277 -10.39 -6.36 -9.48
N GLU A 278 -10.90 -7.28 -8.66
CA GLU A 278 -10.92 -7.12 -7.20
C GLU A 278 -9.51 -7.06 -6.59
N LEU A 279 -8.63 -7.97 -7.00
CA LEU A 279 -7.24 -8.01 -6.54
C LEU A 279 -6.52 -6.69 -6.86
N LEU A 280 -6.60 -6.24 -8.12
CA LEU A 280 -5.95 -4.99 -8.55
C LEU A 280 -6.56 -3.77 -7.86
N ALA A 281 -7.89 -3.70 -7.71
CA ALA A 281 -8.56 -2.60 -7.05
C ALA A 281 -8.12 -2.46 -5.58
N ARG A 282 -8.06 -3.57 -4.84
CA ARG A 282 -7.64 -3.56 -3.43
C ARG A 282 -6.15 -3.24 -3.28
N VAL A 283 -5.29 -3.83 -4.11
CA VAL A 283 -3.85 -3.51 -4.14
C VAL A 283 -3.63 -2.02 -4.38
N ASN A 284 -4.25 -1.45 -5.42
CA ASN A 284 -4.10 -0.04 -5.75
C ASN A 284 -4.64 0.87 -4.65
N THR A 285 -5.77 0.52 -4.05
CA THR A 285 -6.37 1.30 -2.95
C THR A 285 -5.42 1.37 -1.76
N HIS A 286 -4.87 0.24 -1.34
CA HIS A 286 -4.02 0.19 -0.15
C HIS A 286 -2.63 0.80 -0.38
N LEU A 287 -2.05 0.63 -1.57
CA LEU A 287 -0.83 1.34 -1.95
C LEU A 287 -1.06 2.86 -1.95
N ARG A 288 -2.18 3.32 -2.51
CA ARG A 288 -2.51 4.74 -2.53
C ARG A 288 -2.71 5.31 -1.13
N LEU A 289 -3.40 4.58 -0.25
CA LEU A 289 -3.57 4.97 1.15
C LEU A 289 -2.24 5.08 1.87
N LYS A 290 -1.33 4.10 1.69
CA LYS A 290 0.02 4.13 2.25
C LYS A 290 0.82 5.35 1.78
N GLN A 291 0.77 5.67 0.48
CA GLN A 291 1.43 6.85 -0.06
C GLN A 291 0.90 8.15 0.54
N ILE A 292 -0.42 8.30 0.62
CA ILE A 292 -1.06 9.49 1.21
C ILE A 292 -0.66 9.62 2.69
N GLN A 293 -0.63 8.52 3.44
CA GLN A 293 -0.19 8.52 4.83
C GLN A 293 1.28 8.94 4.98
N ASN A 294 2.16 8.45 4.12
CA ASN A 294 3.57 8.83 4.11
C ASN A 294 3.75 10.33 3.76
N GLU A 295 3.02 10.82 2.76
CA GLU A 295 3.03 12.25 2.37
C GLU A 295 2.53 13.15 3.51
N LEU A 296 1.45 12.75 4.19
CA LEU A 296 0.90 13.50 5.32
C LEU A 296 1.88 13.54 6.50
N LYS A 297 2.50 12.40 6.84
CA LYS A 297 3.53 12.33 7.89
C LYS A 297 4.72 13.24 7.57
N MET A 298 5.17 13.26 6.32
CA MET A 298 6.26 14.14 5.88
C MET A 298 5.87 15.62 5.97
N LYS A 299 4.68 16.00 5.49
CA LYS A 299 4.18 17.38 5.59
C LYS A 299 4.03 17.83 7.04
N ASN A 300 3.52 16.98 7.93
CA ASN A 300 3.38 17.31 9.34
C ASN A 300 4.74 17.55 10.01
N ARG A 301 5.77 16.75 9.68
CA ARG A 301 7.14 16.99 10.15
C ARG A 301 7.67 18.35 9.66
N LEU A 302 7.53 18.63 8.36
CA LEU A 302 7.96 19.90 7.77
C LEU A 302 7.24 21.11 8.39
N LEU A 303 5.95 20.97 8.68
CA LEU A 303 5.16 22.01 9.34
C LEU A 303 5.65 22.26 10.76
N ALA A 304 5.94 21.21 11.54
CA ALA A 304 6.47 21.34 12.90
C ALA A 304 7.86 22.01 12.93
N ASP A 305 8.73 21.66 11.98
CA ASP A 305 10.05 22.30 11.84
C ASP A 305 9.91 23.78 11.49
N ARG A 306 8.99 24.11 10.57
CA ARG A 306 8.71 25.48 10.17
C ARG A 306 8.09 26.30 11.31
N GLU A 307 7.17 25.72 12.07
CA GLU A 307 6.57 26.35 13.24
C GLU A 307 7.64 26.71 14.28
N THR A 308 8.51 25.76 14.61
CA THR A 308 9.63 25.98 15.54
C THR A 308 10.54 27.11 15.06
N HIS A 309 10.89 27.11 13.76
CA HIS A 309 11.69 28.17 13.17
C HIS A 309 11.02 29.55 13.24
N LEU A 310 9.72 29.62 12.97
CA LEU A 310 8.96 30.87 13.03
C LEU A 310 8.86 31.41 14.45
N ILE A 311 8.65 30.55 15.45
CA ILE A 311 8.66 30.94 16.87
C ILE A 311 10.00 31.60 17.21
N HIS A 312 11.11 30.95 16.88
CA HIS A 312 12.44 31.51 17.15
C HIS A 312 12.68 32.86 16.44
N LEU A 313 12.25 32.98 15.18
CA LEU A 313 12.37 34.21 14.42
C LEU A 313 11.54 35.35 15.04
N VAL A 314 10.31 35.05 15.48
CA VAL A 314 9.44 36.02 16.16
C VAL A 314 10.08 36.47 17.47
N GLU A 315 10.61 35.55 18.28
CA GLU A 315 11.31 35.88 19.52
C GLU A 315 12.53 36.77 19.28
N GLU A 316 13.34 36.45 18.27
CA GLU A 316 14.53 37.23 17.90
C GLU A 316 14.15 38.64 17.45
N LYS A 317 13.12 38.77 16.60
CA LYS A 317 12.63 40.05 16.10
C LYS A 317 12.00 40.88 17.22
N THR A 318 11.18 40.27 18.06
CA THR A 318 10.59 40.94 19.23
C THR A 318 11.68 41.43 20.17
N ARG A 319 12.73 40.63 20.42
CA ARG A 319 13.88 41.05 21.24
C ARG A 319 14.57 42.27 20.64
N LYS A 320 14.90 42.24 19.34
CA LYS A 320 15.55 43.37 18.65
C LYS A 320 14.71 44.65 18.67
N ILE A 321 13.40 44.55 18.43
CA ILE A 321 12.49 45.69 18.50
C ILE A 321 12.42 46.23 19.92
N THR A 322 12.30 45.35 20.92
CA THR A 322 12.26 45.73 22.34
C THR A 322 13.56 46.42 22.76
N GLU A 323 14.72 45.90 22.36
CA GLU A 323 16.02 46.55 22.58
C GLU A 323 16.05 47.94 21.96
N GLN A 324 15.63 48.10 20.70
CA GLN A 324 15.60 49.40 20.04
C GLN A 324 14.62 50.40 20.69
N LEU A 325 13.47 49.92 21.16
CA LEU A 325 12.42 50.76 21.74
C LEU A 325 12.77 51.22 23.16
N PHE A 326 13.42 50.36 23.95
CA PHE A 326 13.62 50.56 25.39
C PHE A 326 15.07 50.87 25.80
N THR A 327 16.01 50.99 24.86
CA THR A 327 17.39 51.37 25.16
C THR A 327 17.78 52.69 24.50
N ASP A 328 18.70 53.41 25.12
CA ASP A 328 19.33 54.59 24.56
C ASP A 328 20.43 54.20 23.57
N THR A 329 20.52 54.91 22.44
CA THR A 329 21.39 54.54 21.32
C THR A 329 22.87 54.68 21.65
N LEU A 330 23.23 55.69 22.45
CA LEU A 330 24.61 56.03 22.81
C LEU A 330 25.10 55.17 23.97
N THR A 331 24.36 55.16 25.08
CA THR A 331 24.79 54.53 26.35
C THR A 331 24.40 53.06 26.48
N LYS A 332 23.46 52.56 25.65
CA LYS A 332 22.83 51.24 25.77
C LYS A 332 22.10 50.99 27.10
N LEU A 333 21.86 52.05 27.86
CA LEU A 333 21.08 51.98 29.10
C LEU A 333 19.58 51.97 28.78
N PRO A 334 18.74 51.41 29.67
CA PRO A 334 17.29 51.56 29.63
C PRO A 334 16.89 53.03 29.43
N ASN A 335 16.01 53.33 28.49
CA ASN A 335 15.63 54.71 28.20
C ASN A 335 14.42 55.19 29.03
N ARG A 336 13.98 56.42 28.81
CA ARG A 336 12.79 57.00 29.48
C ARG A 336 11.52 56.16 29.34
N LEU A 337 11.30 55.50 28.21
CA LEU A 337 10.10 54.67 28.01
C LEU A 337 10.16 53.45 28.92
N ARG A 338 11.35 52.88 29.11
CA ARG A 338 11.55 51.75 30.00
C ARG A 338 11.33 52.14 31.46
N LEU A 339 11.76 53.34 31.86
CA LEU A 339 11.47 53.89 33.19
C LEU A 339 9.96 54.00 33.43
N ILE A 340 9.21 54.58 32.49
CA ILE A 340 7.76 54.75 32.62
C ILE A 340 7.06 53.40 32.78
N GLU A 341 7.46 52.39 31.99
CA GLU A 341 6.92 51.04 32.13
C GLU A 341 7.25 50.41 33.49
N ASP A 342 8.50 50.47 33.94
CA ASP A 342 8.88 49.92 35.24
C ASP A 342 8.16 50.63 36.41
N LEU A 343 7.91 51.94 36.31
CA LEU A 343 7.19 52.71 37.32
C LEU A 343 5.69 52.37 37.39
N LYS A 344 5.03 52.04 36.26
CA LYS A 344 3.61 51.66 36.25
C LYS A 344 3.30 50.46 37.13
N PHE A 345 4.25 49.53 37.25
CA PHE A 345 4.10 48.30 38.02
C PHE A 345 4.73 48.37 39.41
N SER A 346 5.29 49.52 39.79
CA SER A 346 5.97 49.68 41.06
C SER A 346 5.01 50.16 42.16
N VAL A 347 5.06 49.51 43.33
CA VAL A 347 4.20 49.84 44.48
C VAL A 347 4.75 51.02 45.28
N SER A 348 6.07 51.14 45.38
CA SER A 348 6.79 52.27 45.98
C SER A 348 8.16 52.40 45.34
N SER A 349 8.53 53.59 44.86
CA SER A 349 9.82 53.83 44.20
C SER A 349 10.36 55.21 44.55
N THR A 350 11.66 55.29 44.81
CA THR A 350 12.40 56.55 44.94
C THR A 350 13.13 56.81 43.63
N LEU A 351 12.93 57.99 43.05
CA LEU A 351 13.57 58.41 41.80
C LEU A 351 14.64 59.46 42.11
N ILE A 352 15.85 59.28 41.58
CA ILE A 352 16.95 60.24 41.70
C ILE A 352 17.28 60.76 40.31
N LEU A 353 17.04 62.04 40.06
CA LEU A 353 17.37 62.66 38.77
C LEU A 353 18.78 63.24 38.82
N VAL A 354 19.60 62.90 37.84
CA VAL A 354 20.99 63.37 37.71
C VAL A 354 21.15 64.09 36.38
N ASN A 355 21.71 65.30 36.40
CA ASN A 355 22.00 66.12 35.23
C ASN A 355 23.47 66.60 35.28
N ILE A 356 24.06 66.91 34.12
CA ILE A 356 25.42 67.47 33.99
C ILE A 356 25.35 69.00 33.93
N ASP A 357 25.87 69.64 34.96
CA ASP A 357 25.93 71.10 35.01
C ASP A 357 26.69 71.68 33.81
N ASN A 358 26.12 72.72 33.19
CA ASN A 358 26.70 73.45 32.06
C ASN A 358 27.04 72.61 30.81
N PHE A 359 26.40 71.45 30.59
CA PHE A 359 26.68 70.57 29.45
C PHE A 359 26.65 71.26 28.07
N LYS A 360 25.72 72.19 27.85
CA LYS A 360 25.65 72.97 26.60
C LYS A 360 26.92 73.79 26.34
N GLN A 361 27.54 74.35 27.38
CA GLN A 361 28.78 75.11 27.24
C GLN A 361 29.95 74.19 26.87
N ILE A 362 29.99 73.00 27.47
CA ILE A 362 30.98 71.96 27.16
C ILE A 362 30.88 71.56 25.69
N ASN A 363 29.69 71.29 25.18
CA ASN A 363 29.49 70.95 23.76
C ASN A 363 29.86 72.10 22.83
N ASN A 364 29.51 73.34 23.17
CA ASN A 364 29.85 74.51 22.36
C ASN A 364 31.37 74.73 22.27
N PHE A 365 32.11 74.42 23.33
CA PHE A 365 33.55 74.66 23.39
C PHE A 365 34.39 73.49 22.85
N PHE A 366 34.04 72.25 23.21
CA PHE A 366 34.81 71.04 22.88
C PHE A 366 34.21 70.19 21.76
N GLY A 367 33.01 70.55 21.28
CA GLY A 367 32.26 69.83 20.25
C GLY A 367 31.47 68.62 20.79
N ASN A 368 30.45 68.21 20.02
CA ASN A 368 29.50 67.17 20.42
C ASN A 368 30.14 65.81 20.73
N LYS A 369 31.27 65.47 20.06
CA LYS A 369 32.00 64.22 20.34
C LYS A 369 32.53 64.16 21.77
N MET A 370 32.98 65.29 22.32
CA MET A 370 33.42 65.36 23.72
C MET A 370 32.23 65.21 24.67
N GLY A 371 31.08 65.80 24.31
CA GLY A 371 29.82 65.59 25.01
C GLY A 371 29.43 64.11 25.12
N ASP A 372 29.46 63.39 23.99
CA ASP A 372 29.15 61.96 23.94
C ASP A 372 30.07 61.14 24.86
N ILE A 373 31.37 61.45 24.89
CA ILE A 373 32.34 60.79 25.79
C ILE A 373 31.99 61.03 27.26
N ILE A 374 31.63 62.26 27.62
CA ILE A 374 31.27 62.61 29.00
C ILE A 374 29.97 61.89 29.42
N ILE A 375 28.97 61.83 28.54
CA ILE A 375 27.73 61.06 28.75
C ILE A 375 28.07 59.58 29.01
N LEU A 376 28.91 58.98 28.16
CA LEU A 376 29.31 57.58 28.33
C LEU A 376 30.03 57.33 29.66
N GLU A 377 30.98 58.19 30.01
CA GLU A 377 31.77 58.07 31.22
C GLU A 377 30.92 58.25 32.49
N LEU A 378 30.03 59.25 32.50
CA LEU A 378 29.10 59.45 33.62
C LEU A 378 28.18 58.23 33.80
N GLY A 379 27.60 57.74 32.71
CA GLY A 379 26.75 56.54 32.74
C GLY A 379 27.48 55.34 33.34
N ASN A 380 28.74 55.11 32.96
CA ASN A 380 29.57 54.03 33.50
C ASN A 380 29.89 54.22 35.00
N ARG A 381 30.18 55.45 35.43
CA ARG A 381 30.43 55.76 36.85
C ARG A 381 29.20 55.54 37.72
N ILE A 382 28.04 56.03 37.29
CA ILE A 382 26.78 55.82 38.01
C ILE A 382 26.46 54.32 38.06
N LYS A 383 26.56 53.62 36.92
CA LYS A 383 26.33 52.17 36.84
C LYS A 383 27.23 51.38 37.79
N THR A 384 28.47 51.80 37.95
CA THR A 384 29.43 51.18 38.88
C THR A 384 29.09 51.51 40.33
N ALA A 385 28.68 52.74 40.63
CA ALA A 385 28.28 53.17 41.97
C ALA A 385 27.02 52.46 42.47
N VAL A 386 26.08 52.15 41.58
CA VAL A 386 24.84 51.42 41.91
C VAL A 386 24.95 49.90 41.70
N LYS A 387 26.14 49.40 41.36
CA LYS A 387 26.34 47.97 41.12
C LYS A 387 26.19 47.20 42.43
N GLY A 388 25.23 46.28 42.48
CA GLY A 388 24.95 45.45 43.66
C GLY A 388 23.92 46.05 44.63
N SER A 389 23.32 47.20 44.31
CA SER A 389 22.10 47.68 44.97
C SER A 389 20.84 47.24 44.21
N GLU A 390 19.67 47.48 44.79
CA GLU A 390 18.37 47.29 44.12
C GLU A 390 18.04 48.42 43.11
N CYS A 391 18.96 49.35 42.88
CA CYS A 391 18.75 50.50 42.00
C CYS A 391 18.91 50.11 40.52
N ARG A 392 18.05 50.66 39.67
CA ARG A 392 18.19 50.59 38.20
C ARG A 392 18.55 51.96 37.66
N LEU A 393 19.45 51.99 36.69
CA LEU A 393 19.90 53.21 36.01
C LEU A 393 19.22 53.35 34.65
N TYR A 394 18.67 54.53 34.37
CA TYR A 394 18.00 54.88 33.13
C TYR A 394 18.65 56.11 32.48
N LYS A 395 18.64 56.14 31.14
CA LYS A 395 19.00 57.31 30.34
C LYS A 395 17.74 58.02 29.85
N LEU A 396 17.50 59.25 30.30
CA LEU A 396 16.25 59.95 30.00
C LEU A 396 16.30 60.71 28.68
N HIS A 397 17.21 61.67 28.59
CA HIS A 397 17.42 62.54 27.44
C HIS A 397 18.80 63.21 27.55
N ALA A 398 19.42 63.63 26.43
CA ALA A 398 20.65 64.44 26.38
C ALA A 398 21.72 64.09 27.45
N ASP A 399 21.77 64.84 28.55
CA ASP A 399 22.67 64.75 29.71
C ASP A 399 22.01 64.24 31.00
N GLU A 400 20.73 63.85 30.94
CA GLU A 400 19.92 63.43 32.08
C GLU A 400 19.87 61.91 32.29
N TYR A 401 19.95 61.49 33.55
CA TYR A 401 19.82 60.11 34.03
C TYR A 401 18.82 60.03 35.17
N ALA A 402 18.30 58.83 35.41
CA ALA A 402 17.40 58.51 36.52
C ALA A 402 17.73 57.18 37.19
#